data_AF-A0A2J7QYK4-F1
#
_entry.id   AF-A0A2J7QYK4-F1
#
_cell.length_a   1.000
_cell.length_b   1.000
_cell.length_c   1.000
_cell.angle_alpha   90.00
_cell.angle_beta   90.00
_cell.angle_gamma   90.00
#
_symmetry.space_group_name_H-M   'P 1'
#
loop_
_entity.id
_entity.type
_entity.pdbx_description
1 polymer ?
#
loop_
_entity_poly.entity_id
_entity_poly.type
_entity_poly.pdbx_seq_one_letter_code
_entity_poly.pdbx_strand_id
1 'polypeptide(L)'
;MYTCADQQSEQWLVRTIDNHRLKSGARLKITDAKNLPEPMKFALRTKDKVAQNPAELVKWIGNLIPGLHTESWRILDRKSEPKGQRLILLIDRDSLSVIKRIGYRVNAGLSQGTFRVLQDPEAQRHKEVTVPSSVPPESASQGERDDIPTPSVDRKRVCDEKGTFPPLVNPTLSDQGPPLEETRSDKRKRSVEEGMEEDTFPNITE
;
A
#
# COMPACT_ATOMS: atom_id res chain seq x y z
N MET A 1 8.19 -6.55 0.65
CA MET A 1 8.00 -7.63 -0.33
C MET A 1 8.84 -8.79 0.19
N TYR A 2 8.23 -9.94 0.41
CA TYR A 2 8.93 -11.12 0.89
C TYR A 2 9.13 -12.06 -0.30
N THR A 3 10.31 -12.65 -0.38
CA THR A 3 10.66 -13.62 -1.41
C THR A 3 10.91 -14.95 -0.73
N CYS A 4 10.27 -16.02 -1.21
CA CYS A 4 10.55 -17.38 -0.74
C CYS A 4 11.92 -17.83 -1.23
N ALA A 5 12.65 -18.57 -0.39
CA ALA A 5 13.96 -19.11 -0.76
C ALA A 5 13.84 -20.23 -1.81
N ASP A 6 12.79 -21.04 -1.71
CA ASP A 6 12.48 -22.15 -2.60
C ASP A 6 10.98 -22.44 -2.65
N GLN A 7 10.59 -23.36 -3.54
CA GLN A 7 9.20 -23.78 -3.73
C GLN A 7 8.62 -24.46 -2.47
N GLN A 8 9.45 -25.12 -1.66
CA GLN A 8 8.99 -25.78 -0.44
C GLN A 8 8.56 -24.75 0.61
N SER A 9 9.34 -23.68 0.75
CA SER A 9 9.06 -22.54 1.62
C SER A 9 7.79 -21.81 1.19
N GLU A 10 7.56 -21.66 -0.12
CA GLU A 10 6.32 -21.11 -0.67
C GLU A 10 5.10 -21.98 -0.30
N GLN A 11 5.18 -23.30 -0.53
CA GLN A 11 4.10 -24.22 -0.20
C GLN A 11 3.81 -24.25 1.30
N TRP A 12 4.85 -24.22 2.14
CA TRP A 12 4.69 -24.12 3.59
C TRP A 12 3.98 -22.84 3.98
N LEU A 13 4.36 -21.70 3.38
CA LEU A 13 3.73 -20.40 3.65
C LEU A 13 2.23 -20.43 3.28
N VAL A 14 1.90 -20.94 2.09
CA VAL A 14 0.52 -21.10 1.61
C VAL A 14 -0.29 -21.96 2.59
N ARG A 15 0.23 -23.11 3.00
CA ARG A 15 -0.49 -24.00 3.94
C ARG A 15 -0.66 -23.41 5.34
N THR A 16 0.31 -22.62 5.81
CA THR A 16 0.36 -22.17 7.20
C THR A 16 -0.42 -20.87 7.41
N ILE A 17 -0.28 -19.93 6.47
CA ILE A 17 -0.76 -18.55 6.66
C ILE A 17 -2.01 -18.26 5.83
N ASP A 18 -2.25 -18.98 4.72
CA ASP A 18 -3.45 -18.71 3.93
C ASP A 18 -4.71 -18.97 4.75
N ASN A 19 -5.63 -18.01 4.71
CA ASN A 19 -6.85 -17.96 5.52
C ASN A 19 -6.65 -17.88 7.04
N HIS A 20 -5.43 -17.67 7.53
CA HIS A 20 -5.15 -17.50 8.96
C HIS A 20 -5.88 -16.27 9.49
N ARG A 21 -6.53 -16.40 10.65
CA ARG A 21 -7.38 -15.36 11.24
C ARG A 21 -6.61 -14.59 12.31
N LEU A 22 -6.48 -13.29 12.12
CA LEU A 22 -5.88 -12.39 13.10
C LEU A 22 -6.85 -12.15 14.27
N LYS A 23 -6.32 -11.66 15.41
CA LYS A 23 -7.13 -11.27 16.58
C LYS A 23 -8.19 -10.20 16.25
N SER A 24 -7.93 -9.38 15.23
CA SER A 24 -8.88 -8.38 14.71
C SER A 24 -10.05 -9.00 13.94
N GLY A 25 -10.04 -10.31 13.68
CA GLY A 25 -11.03 -11.01 12.86
C GLY A 25 -10.72 -11.01 11.36
N ALA A 26 -9.74 -10.20 10.91
CA ALA A 26 -9.26 -10.19 9.53
C ALA A 26 -8.61 -11.52 9.15
N ARG A 27 -8.70 -11.90 7.87
CA ARG A 27 -8.08 -13.13 7.34
C ARG A 27 -6.91 -12.75 6.44
N LEU A 28 -5.77 -13.39 6.67
CA LEU A 28 -4.62 -13.29 5.80
C LEU A 28 -4.91 -14.11 4.53
N LYS A 29 -4.51 -13.56 3.39
CA LYS A 29 -4.58 -14.23 2.10
C LYS A 29 -3.23 -14.14 1.44
N ILE A 30 -2.73 -15.27 0.98
CA ILE A 30 -1.52 -15.30 0.17
C ILE A 30 -1.91 -15.07 -1.28
N THR A 31 -1.19 -14.17 -1.93
CA THR A 31 -1.43 -13.82 -3.32
C THR A 31 -0.10 -13.50 -3.98
N ASP A 32 0.01 -13.80 -5.26
CA ASP A 32 1.17 -13.39 -6.05
C ASP A 32 1.35 -11.88 -6.00
N ALA A 33 2.61 -11.43 -6.06
CA ALA A 33 2.93 -10.01 -6.11
C ALA A 33 2.24 -9.28 -7.27
N LYS A 34 2.01 -9.98 -8.40
CA LYS A 34 1.31 -9.47 -9.59
C LYS A 34 -0.18 -9.21 -9.36
N ASN A 35 -0.75 -9.91 -8.38
CA ASN A 35 -2.17 -9.84 -8.02
C ASN A 35 -2.41 -8.91 -6.81
N LEU A 36 -1.35 -8.27 -6.30
CA LEU A 36 -1.51 -7.27 -5.24
C LEU A 36 -2.22 -6.03 -5.81
N PRO A 37 -3.09 -5.39 -5.02
CA PRO A 37 -3.67 -4.11 -5.41
C PRO A 37 -2.56 -3.10 -5.67
N GLU A 38 -2.43 -2.65 -6.91
CA GLU A 38 -1.48 -1.61 -7.25
C GLU A 38 -1.88 -0.29 -6.58
N PRO A 39 -1.02 0.30 -5.73
CA PRO A 39 -1.28 1.59 -5.12
C PRO A 39 -1.20 2.70 -6.18
N MET A 40 -1.99 3.76 -6.00
CA MET A 40 -2.01 4.89 -6.92
C MET A 40 -0.96 5.91 -6.58
N LYS A 41 -0.35 6.51 -7.61
CA LYS A 41 0.64 7.57 -7.44
C LYS A 41 -0.04 8.92 -7.49
N PHE A 42 0.12 9.69 -6.42
CA PHE A 42 -0.44 11.03 -6.25
C PHE A 42 0.64 12.08 -6.04
N ALA A 43 0.36 13.30 -6.47
CA ALA A 43 1.04 14.50 -6.01
C ALA A 43 0.13 15.27 -5.06
N LEU A 44 0.60 15.52 -3.84
CA LEU A 44 0.00 16.47 -2.92
C LEU A 44 0.80 17.77 -2.97
N ARG A 45 0.14 18.89 -3.32
CA ARG A 45 0.71 20.23 -3.21
C ARG A 45 0.08 20.96 -2.06
N THR A 46 0.88 21.47 -1.14
CA THR A 46 0.43 22.29 -0.01
C THR A 46 1.31 23.52 0.14
N LYS A 47 0.74 24.64 0.60
CA LYS A 47 1.51 25.83 0.95
C LYS A 47 2.14 25.70 2.33
N ASP A 48 1.67 24.75 3.12
CA ASP A 48 2.15 24.53 4.47
C ASP A 48 3.60 24.05 4.45
N LYS A 49 4.48 24.89 4.97
CA LYS A 49 5.90 24.60 5.21
C LYS A 49 6.16 24.19 6.66
N VAL A 50 5.17 24.33 7.54
CA VAL A 50 5.27 24.09 8.99
C VAL A 50 5.46 22.61 9.28
N ALA A 51 4.85 21.73 8.48
CA ALA A 51 5.16 20.30 8.53
C ALA A 51 6.56 20.02 7.95
N GLN A 52 7.59 20.22 8.78
CA GLN A 52 8.95 19.79 8.48
C GLN A 52 9.01 18.28 8.28
N ASN A 53 8.16 17.53 8.98
CA ASN A 53 8.03 16.09 8.83
C ASN A 53 6.84 15.73 7.90
N PRO A 54 7.09 15.18 6.70
CA PRO A 54 6.02 14.83 5.77
C PRO A 54 5.14 13.68 6.28
N ALA A 55 5.67 12.80 7.15
CA ALA A 55 4.89 11.71 7.74
C ALA A 55 3.84 12.23 8.74
N GLU A 56 4.19 13.26 9.53
CA GLU A 56 3.24 13.92 10.43
C GLU A 56 2.15 14.65 9.66
N LEU A 57 2.49 15.31 8.55
CA LEU A 57 1.50 15.93 7.67
C LEU A 57 0.47 14.91 7.18
N VAL A 58 0.94 13.76 6.68
CA VAL A 58 0.07 12.68 6.18
C VAL A 58 -0.80 12.13 7.31
N LYS A 59 -0.22 11.89 8.49
CA LYS A 59 -0.97 11.45 9.67
C LYS A 59 -2.06 12.45 10.05
N TRP A 60 -1.74 13.74 10.04
CA TRP A 60 -2.70 14.77 10.39
C TRP A 60 -3.81 14.93 9.36
N ILE A 61 -3.49 14.80 8.07
CA ILE A 61 -4.50 14.70 7.01
C ILE A 61 -5.47 13.55 7.29
N GLY A 62 -4.96 12.38 7.68
CA GLY A 62 -5.78 11.23 8.07
C GLY A 62 -6.69 11.52 9.27
N ASN A 63 -6.19 12.26 10.26
CA ASN A 63 -6.97 12.66 11.43
C ASN A 63 -8.08 13.67 11.08
N LEU A 64 -7.85 14.55 10.09
CA LEU A 64 -8.81 15.58 9.69
C LEU A 64 -9.89 15.06 8.73
N ILE A 65 -9.62 13.98 7.99
CA ILE A 65 -10.53 13.44 6.98
C ILE A 65 -10.86 11.99 7.31
N PRO A 66 -12.03 11.75 7.94
CA PRO A 66 -12.50 10.40 8.23
C PRO A 66 -12.55 9.52 6.97
N GLY A 67 -12.05 8.29 7.10
CA GLY A 67 -12.04 7.30 6.03
C GLY A 67 -10.79 7.29 5.16
N LEU A 68 -9.79 8.14 5.42
CA LEU A 68 -8.46 7.99 4.82
C LEU A 68 -7.60 7.02 5.64
N HIS A 69 -7.10 5.97 4.98
CA HIS A 69 -6.21 4.96 5.57
C HIS A 69 -4.74 5.35 5.41
N THR A 70 -4.39 6.52 5.96
CA THR A 70 -3.07 7.16 5.78
C THR A 70 -1.89 6.35 6.33
N GLU A 71 -2.14 5.41 7.24
CA GLU A 71 -1.16 4.45 7.77
C GLU A 71 -0.55 3.55 6.70
N SER A 72 -1.28 3.33 5.59
CA SER A 72 -0.82 2.50 4.47
C SER A 72 -0.09 3.31 3.39
N TRP A 73 -0.10 4.64 3.50
CA TRP A 73 0.47 5.51 2.49
C TRP A 73 1.98 5.54 2.56
N ARG A 74 2.64 5.67 1.41
CA ARG A 74 4.10 5.80 1.33
C ARG A 74 4.48 7.10 0.67
N ILE A 75 5.37 7.85 1.31
CA ILE A 75 5.97 9.05 0.73
C ILE A 75 7.14 8.60 -0.13
N LEU A 76 7.05 8.84 -1.44
CA LEU A 76 8.09 8.49 -2.41
C LEU A 76 9.10 9.60 -2.60
N ASP A 77 8.63 10.84 -2.59
CA ASP A 77 9.47 12.01 -2.87
C ASP A 77 8.87 13.25 -2.21
N ARG A 78 9.76 14.20 -1.90
CA ARG A 78 9.43 15.50 -1.35
C ARG A 78 10.26 16.54 -2.06
N LYS A 79 9.58 17.54 -2.61
CA LYS A 79 10.21 18.70 -3.23
C LYS A 79 9.69 19.98 -2.61
N SER A 80 10.60 20.81 -2.12
CA SER A 80 10.30 22.20 -1.76
C SER A 80 10.08 23.00 -3.04
N GLU A 81 8.99 23.76 -3.11
CA GLU A 81 8.67 24.64 -4.24
C GLU A 81 8.54 26.08 -3.71
N PRO A 82 8.75 27.13 -4.53
CA PRO A 82 8.62 28.51 -4.05
C PRO A 82 7.28 28.80 -3.36
N LYS A 83 6.21 28.17 -3.84
CA LYS A 83 4.83 28.31 -3.34
C LYS A 83 4.44 27.31 -2.24
N GLY A 84 5.37 26.50 -1.72
CA GLY A 84 5.07 25.51 -0.69
C GLY A 84 5.91 24.24 -0.80
N GLN A 85 5.27 23.08 -0.72
CA GLN A 85 5.91 21.80 -0.95
C GLN A 85 5.02 20.87 -1.77
N ARG A 86 5.67 19.97 -2.51
CA ARG A 86 5.05 18.90 -3.27
C ARG A 86 5.53 17.56 -2.71
N LEU A 87 4.58 16.71 -2.36
CA LEU A 87 4.82 15.33 -1.94
C LEU A 87 4.34 14.39 -3.03
N ILE A 88 5.12 13.34 -3.30
CA ILE A 88 4.70 12.21 -4.14
C ILE A 88 4.35 11.06 -3.22
N LEU A 89 3.13 10.56 -3.34
CA LEU A 89 2.54 9.59 -2.43
C LEU A 89 2.10 8.34 -3.21
N LEU A 90 2.28 7.17 -2.61
CA LEU A 90 1.51 5.98 -2.93
C LEU A 90 0.33 5.93 -1.97
N ILE A 91 -0.88 5.90 -2.54
CA ILE A 91 -2.15 5.94 -1.82
C ILE A 91 -2.91 4.65 -2.13
N ASP A 92 -3.55 4.07 -1.10
CA ASP A 92 -4.41 2.90 -1.24
C ASP A 92 -5.67 3.23 -2.06
N ARG A 93 -6.30 2.19 -2.62
CA ARG A 93 -7.47 2.37 -3.48
C ARG A 93 -8.70 2.87 -2.73
N ASP A 94 -8.85 2.52 -1.46
CA ASP A 94 -10.05 2.88 -0.69
C ASP A 94 -10.07 4.38 -0.39
N SER A 95 -8.90 4.92 -0.04
CA SER A 95 -8.66 6.35 0.15
C SER A 95 -8.95 7.19 -1.11
N LEU A 96 -8.79 6.63 -2.33
CA LEU A 96 -9.14 7.35 -3.56
C LEU A 96 -10.60 7.80 -3.57
N SER A 97 -11.51 6.92 -3.16
CA SER A 97 -12.95 7.19 -3.19
C SER A 97 -13.30 8.37 -2.28
N VAL A 98 -12.63 8.46 -1.13
CA VAL A 98 -12.75 9.58 -0.20
C VAL A 98 -12.14 10.85 -0.79
N ILE A 99 -10.93 10.77 -1.37
CA ILE A 99 -10.26 11.91 -2.03
C ILE A 99 -11.09 12.47 -3.19
N LYS A 100 -11.74 11.60 -3.97
CA LYS A 100 -12.69 11.98 -5.04
C LYS A 100 -13.89 12.73 -4.46
N ARG A 101 -14.47 12.22 -3.37
CA ARG A 101 -15.64 12.82 -2.71
C ARG A 101 -15.36 14.23 -2.18
N ILE A 102 -14.16 14.48 -1.65
CA ILE A 102 -13.73 15.82 -1.20
C ILE A 102 -13.22 16.72 -2.33
N GLY A 103 -13.38 16.30 -3.60
CA GLY A 103 -13.00 17.09 -4.77
C GLY A 103 -11.50 17.32 -4.90
N TYR A 104 -10.67 16.37 -4.44
CA TYR A 104 -9.20 16.44 -4.46
C TYR A 104 -8.60 17.63 -3.68
N ARG A 105 -9.36 18.23 -2.76
CA ARG A 105 -8.90 19.30 -1.88
C ARG A 105 -8.80 18.78 -0.46
N VAL A 106 -7.74 19.14 0.24
CA VAL A 106 -7.46 18.66 1.60
C VAL A 106 -6.99 19.81 2.47
N ASN A 107 -7.41 19.84 3.72
CA ASN A 107 -6.80 20.73 4.71
C ASN A 107 -5.53 20.04 5.23
N ALA A 108 -4.39 20.69 5.03
CA ALA A 108 -3.08 20.15 5.29
C ALA A 108 -2.29 21.23 6.03
N GLY A 109 -2.78 21.61 7.21
CA GLY A 109 -2.30 22.84 7.83
C GLY A 109 -3.34 23.82 8.29
N LEU A 110 -2.73 24.97 8.53
CA LEU A 110 -3.26 26.30 8.29
C LEU A 110 -3.43 26.58 6.78
N SER A 111 -3.20 25.60 5.89
CA SER A 111 -3.28 25.77 4.44
C SER A 111 -4.07 24.66 3.76
N GLN A 112 -4.65 25.00 2.61
CA GLN A 112 -5.32 24.05 1.73
C GLN A 112 -4.32 23.40 0.77
N GLY A 113 -4.28 22.08 0.78
CA GLY A 113 -3.59 21.25 -0.18
C GLY A 113 -4.49 20.74 -1.31
N THR A 114 -3.86 20.32 -2.41
CA THR A 114 -4.53 19.71 -3.56
C THR A 114 -3.86 18.41 -3.96
N PHE A 115 -4.66 17.38 -4.17
CA PHE A 115 -4.24 16.11 -4.73
C PHE A 115 -4.31 16.16 -6.26
N ARG A 116 -3.31 15.60 -6.93
CA ARG A 116 -3.32 15.33 -8.36
C ARG A 116 -2.92 13.89 -8.61
N VAL A 117 -3.74 13.17 -9.37
CA VAL A 117 -3.40 11.82 -9.81
C VAL A 117 -2.22 11.92 -10.78
N LEU A 118 -1.14 11.19 -10.52
CA LEU A 118 0.00 11.06 -11.43
C LEU A 118 -0.06 9.76 -12.20
N GLN A 119 -0.49 8.68 -11.54
CA GLN A 119 -0.63 7.38 -12.14
C GLN A 119 -1.86 6.68 -11.55
N ASP A 120 -2.75 6.29 -12.45
CA ASP A 120 -3.90 5.46 -12.15
C ASP A 120 -3.73 4.13 -12.92
N PRO A 121 -3.53 3.00 -12.21
CA PRO A 121 -3.33 1.70 -12.84
C PRO A 121 -4.55 1.22 -13.63
N GLU A 122 -5.76 1.69 -13.33
CA GLU A 122 -6.96 1.34 -14.11
C GLU A 122 -7.01 2.11 -15.43
N ALA A 123 -6.71 3.41 -15.41
CA ALA A 123 -6.66 4.23 -16.62
C ALA A 123 -5.54 3.79 -17.59
N GLN A 124 -4.46 3.17 -17.08
CA GLN A 124 -3.39 2.62 -17.91
C GLN A 124 -3.83 1.34 -18.63
N ARG A 125 -4.57 0.45 -17.97
CA ARG A 125 -5.08 -0.79 -18.59
C ARG A 125 -6.05 -0.52 -19.74
N HIS A 126 -6.83 0.57 -19.68
CA HIS A 126 -7.71 0.97 -20.79
C HIS A 126 -6.98 1.62 -21.98
N LYS A 127 -5.77 2.18 -21.79
CA LYS A 127 -4.97 2.72 -22.90
C LYS A 127 -4.25 1.64 -23.70
N GLU A 128 -3.88 0.54 -23.06
CA GLU A 128 -3.14 -0.55 -23.71
C GLU A 128 -4.03 -1.44 -24.61
N VAL A 129 -5.35 -1.40 -24.42
CA VAL A 129 -6.32 -2.15 -25.25
C VAL A 129 -6.65 -1.43 -26.57
N THR A 130 -6.27 -0.16 -26.76
CA THR A 130 -6.50 0.58 -28.01
C THR A 130 -5.24 0.58 -28.89
N VAL A 131 -4.77 -0.60 -29.28
CA VAL A 131 -3.92 -0.71 -30.48
C VAL A 131 -4.88 -0.80 -31.67
N PRO A 132 -4.86 0.15 -32.63
CA PRO A 132 -5.60 -0.04 -33.86
C PRO A 132 -5.00 -1.24 -34.58
N SER A 133 -5.76 -2.34 -34.61
CA SER A 133 -5.54 -3.44 -35.53
C SER A 133 -5.71 -2.88 -36.94
N SER A 134 -4.62 -2.34 -37.49
CA SER A 134 -4.51 -1.97 -38.89
C SER A 134 -4.30 -3.25 -39.69
N VAL A 135 -5.37 -4.01 -39.90
CA VAL A 135 -5.41 -5.01 -40.97
C VAL A 135 -5.82 -4.25 -42.24
N PRO A 136 -4.97 -4.21 -43.29
CA PRO A 136 -5.41 -3.79 -44.61
C PRO A 136 -6.23 -4.93 -45.25
N PRO A 137 -7.34 -4.62 -45.95
CA PRO A 137 -8.03 -5.58 -46.81
C PRO A 137 -7.38 -5.65 -48.20
N GLU A 138 -7.69 -6.74 -48.91
CA GLU A 138 -7.41 -7.10 -50.32
C GLU A 138 -6.04 -7.74 -50.64
N SER A 139 -5.89 -8.70 -51.56
CA SER A 139 -6.80 -9.59 -52.32
C SER A 139 -5.93 -10.60 -53.10
N ALA A 140 -6.43 -11.85 -53.22
CA ALA A 140 -6.20 -12.87 -54.26
C ALA A 140 -4.77 -13.42 -54.58
N SER A 141 -4.57 -14.75 -54.44
CA SER A 141 -4.64 -15.70 -55.58
C SER A 141 -4.09 -17.13 -55.26
N GLN A 142 -4.95 -18.13 -55.49
CA GLN A 142 -4.75 -19.40 -56.23
C GLN A 142 -3.72 -20.49 -55.83
N GLY A 143 -4.21 -21.75 -55.76
CA GLY A 143 -3.47 -23.03 -55.82
C GLY A 143 -3.89 -24.00 -54.69
N GLU A 144 -4.96 -24.79 -54.79
CA GLU A 144 -5.16 -26.07 -55.51
C GLU A 144 -4.51 -27.32 -54.85
N ARG A 145 -5.38 -28.25 -54.39
CA ARG A 145 -5.21 -29.72 -54.13
C ARG A 145 -4.38 -30.19 -52.92
N ASP A 146 -4.61 -31.31 -52.24
CA ASP A 146 -5.49 -32.50 -52.38
C ASP A 146 -5.70 -33.19 -51.00
N ASP A 147 -6.69 -34.07 -50.96
CA ASP A 147 -7.24 -35.07 -50.01
C ASP A 147 -6.48 -35.63 -48.75
N ILE A 148 -7.24 -35.71 -47.62
CA ILE A 148 -7.58 -36.88 -46.73
C ILE A 148 -6.44 -37.76 -46.09
N PRO A 149 -6.57 -38.50 -44.94
CA PRO A 149 -7.45 -38.49 -43.75
C PRO A 149 -6.71 -38.45 -42.38
N THR A 150 -7.48 -38.29 -41.30
CA THR A 150 -7.16 -38.62 -39.89
C THR A 150 -6.73 -40.10 -39.71
N PRO A 151 -5.91 -40.43 -38.69
CA PRO A 151 -6.45 -41.28 -37.63
C PRO A 151 -5.98 -40.98 -36.20
N SER A 152 -6.90 -41.33 -35.29
CA SER A 152 -6.79 -41.53 -33.84
C SER A 152 -5.58 -42.35 -33.39
N VAL A 153 -4.97 -41.98 -32.25
CA VAL A 153 -4.41 -42.96 -31.29
C VAL A 153 -4.55 -42.44 -29.85
N ASP A 154 -5.42 -43.11 -29.10
CA ASP A 154 -5.45 -43.24 -27.64
C ASP A 154 -4.09 -43.59 -27.04
N ARG A 155 -3.70 -42.92 -25.95
CA ARG A 155 -2.75 -43.51 -24.99
C ARG A 155 -3.02 -43.05 -23.56
N LYS A 156 -3.81 -43.88 -22.87
CA LYS A 156 -3.80 -44.05 -21.41
C LYS A 156 -2.36 -44.08 -20.91
N ARG A 157 -2.04 -43.27 -19.91
CA ARG A 157 -0.91 -43.52 -19.02
C ARG A 157 -1.43 -43.50 -17.58
N VAL A 158 -1.43 -44.70 -17.01
CA VAL A 158 -1.63 -45.00 -15.60
C VAL A 158 -0.43 -44.45 -14.83
N CYS A 159 -0.68 -43.71 -13.77
CA CYS A 159 0.32 -43.39 -12.75
C CYS A 159 -0.23 -43.86 -11.40
N ASP A 160 0.10 -45.09 -11.03
CA ASP A 160 0.13 -45.55 -9.65
C ASP A 160 1.58 -45.36 -9.16
N GLU A 161 1.82 -44.44 -8.23
CA GLU A 161 2.92 -44.60 -7.27
C GLU A 161 2.49 -44.06 -5.90
N LYS A 162 2.30 -45.00 -4.98
CA LYS A 162 2.16 -44.80 -3.54
C LYS A 162 3.51 -44.33 -2.98
N GLY A 163 3.59 -43.06 -2.59
CA GLY A 163 4.66 -42.54 -1.74
C GLY A 163 4.24 -42.54 -0.27
N THR A 164 4.79 -43.47 0.51
CA THR A 164 4.68 -43.53 1.98
C THR A 164 5.39 -42.32 2.61
N PHE A 165 4.66 -41.49 3.34
CA PHE A 165 5.24 -40.40 4.14
C PHE A 165 5.50 -40.87 5.59
N PRO A 166 6.67 -40.57 6.18
CA PRO A 166 6.93 -40.81 7.60
C PRO A 166 6.19 -39.79 8.49
N PRO A 167 5.93 -40.14 9.78
CA PRO A 167 5.06 -39.35 10.65
C PRO A 167 5.69 -38.03 11.12
N LEU A 168 4.81 -37.04 11.26
CA LEU A 168 5.00 -35.72 11.83
C LEU A 168 5.66 -35.76 13.21
N VAL A 169 6.81 -35.10 13.35
CA VAL A 169 7.32 -34.66 14.65
C VAL A 169 6.86 -33.22 14.84
N ASN A 170 5.91 -33.00 15.74
CA ASN A 170 5.50 -31.67 16.18
C ASN A 170 6.65 -31.04 16.99
N PRO A 171 7.16 -29.85 16.63
CA PRO A 171 8.02 -29.10 17.54
C PRO A 171 7.16 -28.47 18.63
N THR A 172 7.33 -28.96 19.86
CA THR A 172 6.89 -28.31 21.10
C THR A 172 7.49 -26.91 21.16
N LEU A 173 6.63 -25.89 21.02
CA LEU A 173 7.02 -24.50 21.20
C LEU A 173 7.17 -24.25 22.71
N SER A 174 8.42 -24.18 23.19
CA SER A 174 8.70 -23.82 24.58
C SER A 174 8.27 -22.37 24.84
N ASP A 175 7.25 -22.25 25.66
CA ASP A 175 6.82 -21.06 26.38
C ASP A 175 7.89 -20.69 27.42
N GLN A 176 8.47 -19.49 27.31
CA GLN A 176 9.19 -18.80 28.38
C GLN A 176 9.48 -17.35 27.97
N GLY A 177 8.52 -16.46 28.24
CA GLY A 177 8.79 -15.03 28.39
C GLY A 177 9.06 -14.70 29.87
N PRO A 178 10.08 -13.89 30.20
CA PRO A 178 10.26 -13.42 31.58
C PRO A 178 9.28 -12.28 31.92
N PRO A 179 9.02 -12.06 33.23
CA PRO A 179 7.91 -11.25 33.72
C PRO A 179 8.20 -9.74 33.68
N LEU A 180 7.11 -8.98 33.52
CA LEU A 180 7.04 -7.52 33.69
C LEU A 180 7.44 -7.12 35.11
N GLU A 181 8.53 -6.36 35.23
CA GLU A 181 8.83 -5.59 36.44
C GLU A 181 8.04 -4.27 36.41
N GLU A 182 7.04 -4.23 37.30
CA GLU A 182 6.27 -3.06 37.68
C GLU A 182 7.09 -2.25 38.70
N THR A 183 7.58 -1.06 38.32
CA THR A 183 8.07 -0.09 39.31
C THR A 183 7.11 1.09 39.40
N ARG A 184 6.17 0.94 40.34
CA ARG A 184 5.47 2.03 41.01
C ARG A 184 6.34 2.55 42.15
N SER A 185 6.51 3.86 42.24
CA SER A 185 6.62 4.69 43.47
C SER A 185 7.53 5.90 43.19
N ASP A 186 7.38 7.07 43.79
CA ASP A 186 6.29 7.79 44.46
C ASP A 186 6.89 9.18 44.76
N LYS A 187 6.04 10.21 44.81
CA LYS A 187 6.12 11.40 45.67
C LYS A 187 7.24 12.47 45.57
N ARG A 188 6.71 13.71 45.65
CA ARG A 188 7.16 14.93 46.37
C ARG A 188 8.27 15.74 45.67
N LYS A 189 8.26 17.08 45.61
CA LYS A 189 7.64 18.20 46.38
C LYS A 189 7.84 19.47 45.51
N ARG A 190 6.89 20.43 45.43
CA ARG A 190 6.87 21.74 46.16
C ARG A 190 8.09 22.62 45.79
N SER A 191 8.07 23.90 45.42
CA SER A 191 7.12 25.01 45.14
C SER A 191 7.99 26.22 44.73
N VAL A 192 7.38 27.30 44.19
CA VAL A 192 7.86 28.72 44.22
C VAL A 192 9.00 29.01 43.21
N GLU A 193 8.98 30.02 42.33
CA GLU A 193 8.80 31.48 42.50
C GLU A 193 8.46 32.06 41.10
N GLU A 194 7.34 32.73 40.89
CA GLU A 194 7.20 34.21 40.85
C GLU A 194 8.43 34.97 40.31
N GLY A 195 8.27 35.54 39.12
CA GLY A 195 9.25 36.40 38.45
C GLY A 195 8.51 37.28 37.44
N MET A 196 7.91 38.33 37.98
CA MET A 196 7.23 39.42 37.30
C MET A 196 8.30 40.40 36.81
N GLU A 197 8.40 40.65 35.50
CA GLU A 197 9.04 41.86 34.98
C GLU A 197 8.32 42.29 33.71
N GLU A 198 7.53 43.35 33.89
CA GLU A 198 7.03 44.22 32.83
C GLU A 198 8.19 44.96 32.21
N ASP A 199 8.28 45.02 30.88
CA ASP A 199 9.01 46.08 30.21
C ASP A 199 8.26 46.54 28.95
N THR A 200 7.41 47.53 29.19
CA THR A 200 7.37 48.82 28.51
C THR A 200 7.72 48.85 27.01
N PHE A 201 6.69 48.93 26.17
CA PHE A 201 6.77 49.49 24.82
C PHE A 201 6.67 51.03 24.87
N PRO A 202 7.52 51.78 24.15
CA PRO A 202 7.15 53.12 23.72
C PRO A 202 6.48 53.08 22.33
N ASN A 203 5.24 53.55 22.32
CA ASN A 203 4.58 54.14 21.16
C ASN A 203 5.42 55.31 20.63
N ILE A 204 5.60 55.40 19.32
CA ILE A 204 5.84 56.68 18.64
C ILE A 204 4.91 56.74 17.44
N THR A 205 3.95 57.66 17.52
CA THR A 205 3.10 58.12 16.44
C THR A 205 3.39 59.59 16.23
N GLU A 206 3.82 59.94 15.03
CA GLU A 206 3.43 61.08 14.15
C GLU A 206 4.56 61.41 13.18
#